data_AF-A0A3M1RC90-F1
#
_entry.id   AF-A0A3M1RC90-F1
#
_cell.length_a   1.000
_cell.length_b   1.000
_cell.length_c   1.000
_cell.angle_alpha   90.00
_cell.angle_beta   90.00
_cell.angle_gamma   90.00
#
_symmetry.space_group_name_H-M   'P 1'
#
loop_
_entity.id
_entity.type
_entity.pdbx_description
1 polymer ?
#
loop_
_entity_poly.entity_id
_entity_poly.type
_entity_poly.pdbx_seq_one_letter_code
_entity_poly.pdbx_strand_id
1 'polypeptide(L)' 'MSSVPGLFSAGDVVYGSPKQVTVAVSQGTIAALSAYDYIKSRF' A
#
# COMPACT_ATOMS: atom_id res chain seq x y z
N MET A 1 -4.37 -1.02 5.41
CA MET A 1 -5.40 -0.50 4.48
C MET A 1 -5.91 0.81 5.06
N SER A 2 -5.96 1.90 4.29
CA SER A 2 -6.59 3.15 4.74
C SER A 2 -8.12 3.04 4.64
N SER A 3 -8.85 3.81 5.45
CA SER A 3 -10.31 3.98 5.32
C SER A 3 -10.72 4.96 4.21
N VAL A 4 -9.75 5.71 3.66
CA VAL A 4 -9.99 6.72 2.61
C VAL A 4 -9.76 6.09 1.22
N PRO A 5 -10.76 6.10 0.31
CA PRO A 5 -10.58 5.59 -1.05
C PRO A 5 -9.43 6.28 -1.79
N GLY A 6 -8.55 5.48 -2.40
CA GLY A 6 -7.39 5.98 -3.14
C GLY A 6 -6.16 6.30 -2.29
N LEU A 7 -6.26 6.17 -0.96
CA LEU A 7 -5.11 6.31 -0.07
C LEU A 7 -4.56 4.93 0.30
N PHE A 8 -3.29 4.70 -0.06
CA PHE A 8 -2.58 3.46 0.22
C PHE A 8 -1.42 3.72 1.17
N SER A 9 -1.02 2.71 1.94
CA SER A 9 0.08 2.82 2.92
C SER A 9 0.86 1.53 2.94
N ALA A 10 2.18 1.63 3.14
CA ALA A 10 3.09 0.50 3.12
C ALA A 10 4.26 0.72 4.09
N GLY A 11 4.83 -0.37 4.57
CA GLY A 11 5.99 -0.36 5.45
C GLY A 11 5.66 -0.04 6.91
N ASP A 12 6.63 0.53 7.62
CA ASP A 12 6.62 0.63 9.07
C ASP A 12 5.50 1.53 9.62
N VAL A 13 4.96 2.44 8.80
CA VAL A 13 3.82 3.28 9.17
C VAL A 13 2.51 2.47 9.29
N VAL A 14 2.43 1.29 8.68
CA VAL A 14 1.24 0.45 8.75
C VAL A 14 1.14 -0.20 10.13
N TYR A 15 0.00 0.05 10.79
CA TYR A 15 -0.30 -0.51 12.10
C TYR A 15 -0.19 -2.04 12.10
N GLY A 16 0.50 -2.59 13.10
CA GLY A 16 0.72 -4.03 13.23
C GLY A 16 1.67 -4.65 12.20
N SER A 17 2.25 -3.85 11.28
CA SER A 17 3.19 -4.37 10.28
C SER A 17 4.52 -4.78 10.95
N PRO A 18 5.04 -6.00 10.71
CA PRO A 18 6.38 -6.39 11.12
C PRO A 18 7.43 -5.45 10.50
N LYS A 19 8.29 -4.89 11.34
CA LYS A 19 9.28 -3.87 10.95
C LYS A 19 10.52 -4.49 10.31
N GLN A 20 10.32 -5.14 9.17
CA GLN A 20 11.35 -5.85 8.41
C GLN A 20 11.42 -5.30 6.98
N VAL A 21 12.62 -5.15 6.45
CA VAL A 21 12.84 -4.53 5.13
C VAL A 21 12.06 -5.25 4.03
N THR A 22 12.13 -6.57 3.99
CA THR A 22 11.43 -7.37 2.97
C THR A 22 9.90 -7.24 3.08
N VAL A 23 9.36 -7.12 4.29
CA VAL A 23 7.93 -6.88 4.51
C VAL A 23 7.52 -5.50 4.00
N ALA A 24 8.30 -4.46 4.32
CA ALA A 24 8.04 -3.12 3.83
C ALA A 24 8.11 -3.02 2.30
N VAL A 25 9.07 -3.70 1.68
CA VAL A 25 9.21 -3.79 0.21
C VAL A 25 7.99 -4.46 -0.41
N SER A 26 7.57 -5.64 0.08
CA SER A 26 6.40 -6.34 -0.43
C SER A 26 5.11 -5.51 -0.28
N GLN A 27 4.92 -4.85 0.86
CA GLN A 27 3.80 -3.94 1.05
C GLN A 27 3.85 -2.74 0.10
N GLY A 28 5.05 -2.21 -0.18
CA GLY A 28 5.25 -1.14 -1.15
C GLY A 28 4.81 -1.55 -2.56
N THR A 29 5.18 -2.76 -2.99
CA THR A 29 4.73 -3.33 -4.27
C THR A 29 3.20 -3.43 -4.33
N ILE A 30 2.56 -3.95 -3.29
CA ILE A 30 1.10 -4.08 -3.22
C ILE A 30 0.42 -2.71 -3.28
N ALA A 31 0.91 -1.73 -2.50
CA ALA A 31 0.36 -0.38 -2.47
C ALA A 31 0.48 0.33 -3.84
N ALA A 32 1.62 0.18 -4.52
CA ALA A 32 1.84 0.75 -5.84
C ALA A 32 0.90 0.16 -6.90
N LEU A 33 0.76 -1.17 -6.95
CA LEU A 33 -0.18 -1.83 -7.87
C LEU A 33 -1.63 -1.46 -7.57
N SER A 34 -2.00 -1.40 -6.29
CA SER A 34 -3.36 -1.01 -5.89
C SER A 34 -3.67 0.44 -6.28
N ALA A 35 -2.70 1.35 -6.15
CA ALA A 35 -2.82 2.73 -6.61
C ALA A 35 -2.95 2.82 -8.14
N TYR A 36 -2.15 2.06 -8.87
CA TYR A 36 -2.24 1.97 -10.33
C TYR A 36 -3.63 1.51 -10.77
N ASP A 37 -4.14 0.41 -10.20
CA ASP A 37 -5.46 -0.13 -10.54
C ASP A 37 -6.57 0.87 -10.18
N TYR A 38 -6.47 1.56 -9.04
CA TYR A 38 -7.44 2.57 -8.62
C TYR A 38 -7.50 3.78 -9.56
N ILE A 39 -6.36 4.20 -10.11
CA ILE A 39 -6.27 5.26 -11.12
C ILE A 39 -6.86 4.74 -12.44
N LYS A 40 -6.42 3.57 -12.89
CA LYS A 40 -6.86 2.95 -14.14
C LYS A 40 -8.36 2.67 -14.16
N SER A 41 -8.98 2.35 -13.03
CA SER A 41 -10.43 2.12 -12.98
C SER A 41 -11.28 3.40 -13.07
N ARG A 42 -10.65 4.59 -13.13
CA ARG A 42 -11.32 5.89 -13.18
C ARG A 42 -11.06 6.68 -14.47
N PHE A 43 -10.30 6.10 -15.40
CA PHE A 43 -10.05 6.63 -16.75
C PHE A 43 -10.29 5.52 -17.78
#